data_AF-A0A330MBZ2-F1
#
_entry.id   AF-A0A330MBZ2-F1
#
_cell.length_a   1.000
_cell.length_b   1.000
_cell.length_c   1.000
_cell.angle_alpha   90.00
_cell.angle_beta   90.00
_cell.angle_gamma   90.00
#
_symmetry.space_group_name_H-M   'P 1'
#
loop_
_entity.id
_entity.type
_entity.pdbx_description
1 polymer ?
#
loop_
_entity_poly.entity_id
_entity_poly.type
_entity_poly.pdbx_seq_one_letter_code
_entity_poly.pdbx_strand_id
1 'polypeptide(L)'
;MYLGYCQLSQYPSGECLREYYYVRRLHEFGHRTGETKTRNYFFTAGLQGVLADEYDWDASVNYGRTNVDVFRGGYATVGGMFDYITQVTKDKDGNVIQNGNSLLAPIAQSDVEAASYTPFEKAQSTQKNAQANISGSAFDMPAGEALFAFGAEYTEQDYQSESDSESAKGNILTTGGSSGAGERSYWATYAELSMPVLDELTVDVALRYDEYSDFGGNVSPQITVQYRPMDELLIRASATSVFRAPDMHRVYGDATEGFTSVIDFKQCQAMGGTPGQDYPVGNPLAEICNELHIDTTTGANQDLEAETGYTANIGAVWGGDSLNASFDLWEWKLDDMVSDISSSKAAREYDTYADMITRDDNGTITHINSVAMNLAYQKVRGLDFTAGYGWDLNDLGEFKLNFQGTYILLSEGQTDPTADIDDDIDDGGLPQYRANLVLGYYLEDFEATLGAYHTARMHGSSYKSFKKSATDAGEAFDESAHEVASMTKWNLTAGYNITDAIKVQAGVINLFDAGPNFDPTATSWPHYPRGVYNARGREFFLEGEVQF
;
A
#
# COMPACT_ATOMS: atom_id res chain seq x y z
N MET A 1 7.02 -31.07 -0.49
CA MET A 1 8.06 -32.04 -0.88
C MET A 1 8.48 -31.66 -2.29
N TYR A 2 9.61 -30.99 -2.46
CA TYR A 2 10.19 -30.72 -3.78
C TYR A 2 11.27 -31.78 -4.03
N LEU A 3 11.18 -32.48 -5.15
CA LEU A 3 12.18 -33.44 -5.60
C LEU A 3 13.13 -32.70 -6.56
N GLY A 4 14.36 -32.45 -6.12
CA GLY A 4 15.42 -31.92 -6.99
C GLY A 4 15.83 -32.96 -8.04
N TYR A 5 15.95 -32.55 -9.30
CA TYR A 5 16.48 -33.37 -10.39
C TYR A 5 18.03 -33.25 -10.45
N CYS A 6 18.75 -34.38 -10.39
CA CYS A 6 20.22 -34.46 -10.56
C CYS A 6 20.52 -34.67 -12.06
N GLN A 7 21.10 -33.68 -12.76
CA GLN A 7 21.72 -33.91 -14.06
C GLN A 7 23.13 -34.49 -13.84
N LEU A 8 23.30 -35.76 -14.24
CA LEU A 8 24.51 -36.57 -14.02
C LEU A 8 25.78 -36.10 -14.76
N SER A 9 25.75 -34.97 -15.48
CA SER A 9 26.88 -34.50 -16.28
C SER A 9 27.92 -33.68 -15.50
N GLN A 10 27.70 -33.37 -14.21
CA GLN A 10 28.54 -32.41 -13.46
C GLN A 10 29.52 -33.01 -12.42
N TYR A 11 29.56 -34.34 -12.21
CA TYR A 11 30.44 -34.95 -11.18
C TYR A 11 31.37 -36.04 -11.75
N PRO A 12 32.71 -35.88 -11.69
CA PRO A 12 33.67 -36.86 -12.23
C PRO A 12 33.75 -38.18 -11.45
N SER A 13 33.17 -38.25 -10.24
CA SER A 13 33.29 -39.38 -9.31
C SER A 13 32.13 -40.39 -9.36
N GLY A 14 31.07 -40.16 -10.14
CA GLY A 14 29.96 -41.11 -10.30
C GLY A 14 29.08 -41.33 -9.06
N GLU A 15 29.30 -40.63 -7.95
CA GLU A 15 28.45 -40.66 -6.77
C GLU A 15 27.58 -39.39 -6.71
N CYS A 16 26.32 -39.47 -7.18
CA CYS A 16 25.32 -38.44 -6.90
C CYS A 16 24.90 -38.64 -5.43
N LEU A 17 25.59 -37.98 -4.50
CA LEU A 17 25.05 -37.75 -3.16
C LEU A 17 23.81 -36.88 -3.33
N ARG A 18 22.64 -37.51 -3.46
CA ARG A 18 21.37 -36.78 -3.42
C ARG A 18 21.22 -36.21 -2.03
N GLU A 19 21.52 -34.93 -1.88
CA GLU A 19 21.13 -34.18 -0.70
C GLU A 19 19.61 -34.06 -0.69
N TYR A 20 18.98 -34.73 0.28
CA TYR A 20 17.54 -34.64 0.49
C TYR A 20 17.26 -33.59 1.55
N TYR A 21 16.63 -32.50 1.15
CA TYR A 21 16.17 -31.46 2.06
C TYR A 21 14.77 -31.80 2.57
N TYR A 22 14.64 -32.01 3.88
CA TYR A 22 13.35 -32.21 4.54
C TYR A 22 12.90 -30.90 5.18
N VAL A 23 11.82 -30.33 4.65
CA VAL A 23 11.15 -29.18 5.26
C VAL A 23 9.95 -29.68 6.05
N ARG A 24 9.98 -29.52 7.38
CA ARG A 24 8.86 -29.82 8.27
C ARG A 24 8.29 -28.51 8.82
N ARG A 25 6.98 -28.35 8.73
CA ARG A 25 6.26 -27.35 9.52
C ARG A 25 6.04 -27.86 10.94
N LEU A 26 6.46 -27.09 11.94
CA LEU A 26 6.29 -27.40 13.35
C LEU A 26 4.86 -27.06 13.79
N HIS A 27 3.91 -27.94 13.48
CA HIS A 27 2.49 -27.74 13.79
C HIS A 27 2.20 -27.74 15.29
N GLU A 28 3.12 -28.27 16.10
CA GLU A 28 3.03 -28.32 17.55
C GLU A 28 2.96 -26.94 18.20
N PHE A 29 3.53 -25.90 17.57
CA PHE A 29 3.43 -24.50 18.01
C PHE A 29 2.10 -23.85 17.60
N GLY A 30 1.21 -24.58 16.94
CA GLY A 30 -0.07 -24.07 16.46
C GLY A 30 0.03 -23.29 15.14
N HIS A 31 -1.04 -22.56 14.82
CA HIS A 31 -1.09 -21.71 13.64
C HIS A 31 -0.36 -20.39 13.91
N ARG A 32 0.20 -19.79 12.85
CA ARG A 32 0.64 -18.39 12.93
C ARG A 32 -0.60 -17.54 13.10
N THR A 33 -0.67 -16.78 14.18
CA THR A 33 -1.77 -15.84 14.46
C THR A 33 -1.22 -14.44 14.64
N GLY A 34 -2.05 -13.43 14.38
CA GLY A 34 -1.75 -12.04 14.66
C GLY A 34 -2.96 -11.39 15.32
N GLU A 35 -2.74 -10.65 16.40
CA GLU A 35 -3.73 -9.77 17.03
C GLU A 35 -3.18 -8.35 16.96
N THR A 36 -3.91 -7.45 16.32
CA THR A 36 -3.57 -6.02 16.26
C THR A 36 -4.59 -5.24 17.07
N LYS A 37 -4.12 -4.48 18.06
CA LYS A 37 -4.95 -3.59 18.88
C LYS A 37 -4.60 -2.14 18.57
N THR A 38 -5.53 -1.44 17.95
CA THR A 38 -5.39 -0.01 17.65
C THR A 38 -6.25 0.81 18.61
N ARG A 39 -5.64 1.83 19.22
CA ARG A 39 -6.33 2.82 20.06
C ARG A 39 -6.01 4.21 19.53
N ASN A 40 -7.05 4.95 19.16
CA ASN A 40 -6.94 6.30 18.64
C ASN A 40 -7.51 7.28 19.66
N TYR A 41 -6.76 8.34 19.92
CA TYR A 41 -7.16 9.46 20.76
C TYR A 41 -7.09 10.72 19.90
N PHE A 42 -8.17 11.50 19.92
CA PHE A 42 -8.25 12.73 19.15
C PHE A 42 -8.86 13.83 20.02
N PHE A 43 -8.30 15.03 19.93
CA PHE A 43 -8.80 16.20 20.58
C PHE A 43 -8.60 17.41 19.67
N THR A 44 -9.66 18.19 19.49
CA THR A 44 -9.63 19.47 18.77
C THR A 44 -10.28 20.54 19.62
N ALA A 45 -9.66 21.71 19.64
CA ALA A 45 -10.26 22.93 20.14
C ALA A 45 -10.02 24.04 19.12
N GLY A 46 -11.01 24.88 18.90
CA GLY A 46 -10.91 25.98 17.96
C GLY A 46 -11.73 27.18 18.38
N LEU A 47 -11.35 28.32 17.82
CA LEU A 47 -12.06 29.60 17.89
C LEU A 47 -12.30 30.05 16.47
N GLN A 48 -13.42 30.73 16.25
CA GLN A 48 -13.74 31.39 14.99
C GLN A 48 -14.43 32.71 15.27
N GLY A 49 -14.37 33.63 14.32
CA GLY A 49 -15.07 34.89 14.42
C GLY A 49 -14.90 35.76 13.19
N VAL A 50 -15.41 36.99 13.29
CA VAL A 50 -15.30 38.01 12.24
C VAL A 50 -14.48 39.17 12.80
N LEU A 51 -13.45 39.59 12.06
CA LEU A 51 -12.61 40.73 12.34
C LEU A 51 -13.07 41.92 11.49
N ALA A 52 -13.23 43.08 12.14
CA ALA A 52 -13.65 44.33 11.50
C ALA A 52 -14.97 44.22 10.70
N ASP A 53 -15.85 43.28 11.08
CA ASP A 53 -17.12 42.98 10.41
C ASP A 53 -16.99 42.55 8.92
N GLU A 54 -15.77 42.26 8.45
CA GLU A 54 -15.46 41.99 7.03
C GLU A 54 -14.64 40.71 6.81
N TYR A 55 -13.78 40.31 7.76
CA TYR A 55 -12.86 39.19 7.57
C TYR A 55 -13.17 38.04 8.50
N ASP A 56 -13.52 36.88 7.95
CA ASP A 56 -13.67 35.65 8.71
C ASP A 56 -12.30 35.12 9.10
N TRP A 57 -12.16 34.72 10.37
CA TRP A 57 -10.96 34.07 10.87
C TRP A 57 -11.31 32.86 11.72
N ASP A 58 -10.42 31.87 11.68
CA ASP A 58 -10.43 30.75 12.60
C ASP A 58 -9.02 30.45 13.09
N ALA A 59 -8.95 29.83 14.26
CA ALA A 59 -7.72 29.25 14.78
C ALA A 59 -8.06 27.96 15.51
N SER A 60 -7.27 26.91 15.30
CA SER A 60 -7.49 25.64 15.97
C SER A 60 -6.19 24.98 16.40
N VAL A 61 -6.32 24.13 17.41
CA VAL A 61 -5.28 23.21 17.86
C VAL A 61 -5.84 21.80 17.83
N ASN A 62 -5.04 20.87 17.30
CA ASN A 62 -5.40 19.48 17.11
C ASN A 62 -4.35 18.59 17.78
N TYR A 63 -4.81 17.55 18.45
CA TYR A 63 -3.98 16.50 19.02
C TYR A 63 -4.52 15.15 18.55
N GLY A 64 -3.68 14.39 17.87
CA GLY A 64 -3.93 13.01 17.49
C GLY A 64 -2.89 12.09 18.14
N ARG A 65 -3.32 10.95 18.66
CA ARG A 65 -2.42 9.87 19.06
C ARG A 65 -2.99 8.52 18.71
N THR A 66 -2.17 7.71 18.05
CA THR A 66 -2.47 6.33 17.67
C THR A 66 -1.48 5.42 18.35
N ASN A 67 -1.98 4.46 19.13
CA ASN A 67 -1.18 3.37 19.69
C ASN A 67 -1.58 2.07 19.00
N VAL A 68 -0.60 1.33 18.49
CA VAL A 68 -0.78 0.03 17.83
C VAL A 68 0.04 -1.01 18.58
N ASP A 69 -0.63 -2.01 19.15
CA ASP A 69 0.04 -3.18 19.72
C ASP A 69 -0.20 -4.37 18.78
N VAL A 70 0.87 -5.00 18.30
CA VAL A 70 0.81 -6.20 17.48
C VAL A 70 1.36 -7.37 18.28
N PHE A 71 0.56 -8.42 18.44
CA PHE A 71 0.97 -9.68 19.08
C PHE A 71 0.91 -10.80 18.06
N ARG A 72 1.96 -11.62 17.99
CA ARG A 72 2.06 -12.74 17.05
C ARG A 72 2.13 -14.06 17.81
N GLY A 73 1.37 -15.07 17.34
CA GLY A 73 1.30 -16.38 17.96
C GLY A 73 1.91 -17.48 17.10
N GLY A 74 2.29 -18.58 17.77
CA GLY A 74 2.83 -19.78 17.16
C GLY A 74 4.28 -19.67 16.70
N TYR A 75 5.11 -18.92 17.44
CA TYR A 75 6.55 -18.78 17.24
C TYR A 75 7.34 -19.52 18.32
N ALA A 76 8.61 -19.78 18.02
CA ALA A 76 9.57 -20.33 18.94
C ALA A 76 10.87 -19.52 18.91
N THR A 77 11.59 -19.47 20.02
CA THR A 77 12.92 -18.86 20.04
C THR A 77 13.96 -19.80 19.41
N VAL A 78 14.99 -19.23 18.79
CA VAL A 78 16.17 -19.94 18.29
C VAL A 78 16.83 -20.70 19.44
N GLY A 79 17.02 -20.04 20.60
CA GLY A 79 17.62 -20.65 21.79
C GLY A 79 16.82 -21.82 22.34
N GLY A 80 15.50 -21.66 22.52
CA GLY A 80 14.64 -22.74 23.02
C GLY A 80 14.61 -23.95 22.09
N MET A 81 14.62 -23.72 20.78
CA MET A 81 14.74 -24.82 19.82
C MET A 81 16.13 -25.42 19.75
N PHE A 82 17.20 -24.62 19.92
CA PHE A 82 18.56 -25.12 20.02
C PHE A 82 18.73 -26.02 21.24
N ASP A 83 18.21 -25.61 22.40
CA ASP A 83 18.21 -26.40 23.62
C ASP A 83 17.42 -27.71 23.43
N TYR A 84 16.27 -27.65 22.75
CA TYR A 84 15.48 -28.85 22.42
C TYR A 84 16.26 -29.83 21.53
N ILE A 85 16.89 -29.38 20.44
CA ILE A 85 17.60 -30.29 19.52
C ILE A 85 18.94 -30.78 20.08
N THR A 86 19.53 -30.07 21.04
CA THR A 86 20.79 -30.46 21.70
C THR A 86 20.59 -31.13 23.06
N GLN A 87 19.34 -31.31 23.51
CA GLN A 87 19.02 -31.88 24.82
C GLN A 87 19.64 -33.27 25.00
N VAL A 88 20.34 -33.47 26.12
CA VAL A 88 20.96 -34.74 26.48
C VAL A 88 20.19 -35.41 27.60
N THR A 89 19.65 -36.59 27.35
CA THR A 89 19.05 -37.43 28.40
C THR A 89 20.08 -38.43 28.91
N LYS A 90 20.21 -38.53 30.24
CA LYS A 90 21.11 -39.48 30.91
C LYS A 90 20.35 -40.50 31.74
N ASP A 91 20.88 -41.71 31.87
CA ASP A 91 20.37 -42.71 32.81
C ASP A 91 20.76 -42.38 34.27
N LYS A 92 20.34 -43.23 35.22
CA LYS A 92 20.63 -43.07 36.65
C LYS A 92 22.12 -43.15 37.00
N ASP A 93 22.92 -43.74 36.11
CA ASP A 93 24.37 -43.91 36.28
C ASP A 93 25.15 -42.79 35.57
N GLY A 94 24.45 -41.85 34.92
CA GLY A 94 25.02 -40.69 34.25
C GLY A 94 25.44 -40.92 32.80
N ASN A 95 25.12 -42.07 32.20
CA ASN A 95 25.41 -42.36 30.80
C ASN A 95 24.40 -41.66 29.89
N VAL A 96 24.85 -41.11 28.78
CA VAL A 96 23.96 -40.50 27.77
C VAL A 96 23.16 -41.60 27.07
N ILE A 97 21.83 -41.54 27.21
CA ILE A 97 20.89 -42.46 26.56
C ILE A 97 20.17 -41.83 25.37
N GLN A 98 20.16 -40.50 25.28
CA GLN A 98 19.69 -39.76 24.12
C GLN A 98 20.52 -38.49 23.95
N ASN A 99 20.99 -38.25 22.72
CA ASN A 99 21.78 -37.08 22.36
C ASN A 99 21.04 -36.27 21.30
N GLY A 100 20.24 -35.31 21.76
CA GLY A 100 19.37 -34.48 20.95
C GLY A 100 17.98 -35.07 20.71
N ASN A 101 17.01 -34.19 20.46
CA ASN A 101 15.68 -34.57 20.03
C ASN A 101 15.53 -34.46 18.51
N SER A 102 14.81 -35.41 17.91
CA SER A 102 14.56 -35.39 16.47
C SER A 102 13.48 -34.39 16.10
N LEU A 103 13.79 -33.47 15.18
CA LEU A 103 12.81 -32.61 14.52
C LEU A 103 11.91 -33.36 13.53
N LEU A 104 11.98 -34.69 13.43
CA LEU A 104 11.00 -35.50 12.67
C LEU A 104 10.00 -36.21 13.59
N ALA A 105 10.24 -36.23 14.91
CA ALA A 105 9.33 -36.77 15.90
C ALA A 105 8.35 -35.69 16.41
N PRO A 106 7.16 -36.07 16.91
CA PRO A 106 6.29 -35.15 17.64
C PRO A 106 7.04 -34.50 18.81
N ILE A 107 6.90 -33.19 18.97
CA ILE A 107 7.50 -32.44 20.08
C ILE A 107 6.56 -32.52 21.29
N ALA A 108 7.08 -32.85 22.46
CA ALA A 108 6.25 -32.92 23.67
C ALA A 108 5.77 -31.53 24.08
N GLN A 109 4.56 -31.43 24.64
CA GLN A 109 3.94 -30.16 24.99
C GLN A 109 4.81 -29.29 25.93
N SER A 110 5.57 -29.90 26.86
CA SER A 110 6.49 -29.18 27.73
C SER A 110 7.64 -28.51 26.98
N ASP A 111 8.15 -29.15 25.92
CA ASP A 111 9.25 -28.62 25.11
C ASP A 111 8.72 -27.53 24.17
N VAL A 112 7.49 -27.70 23.66
CA VAL A 112 6.77 -26.64 22.94
C VAL A 112 6.63 -25.42 23.83
N GLU A 113 6.13 -25.57 25.06
CA GLU A 113 5.96 -24.46 26.00
C GLU A 113 7.29 -23.79 26.36
N ALA A 114 8.36 -24.57 26.53
CA ALA A 114 9.69 -24.05 26.83
C ALA A 114 10.31 -23.25 25.67
N ALA A 115 10.06 -23.67 24.43
CA ALA A 115 10.58 -22.99 23.23
C ALA A 115 9.65 -21.91 22.70
N SER A 116 8.36 -21.94 23.04
CA SER A 116 7.35 -21.02 22.51
C SER A 116 7.61 -19.58 22.91
N TYR A 117 7.35 -18.67 21.99
CA TYR A 117 7.41 -17.24 22.23
C TYR A 117 6.28 -16.54 21.51
N THR A 118 5.81 -15.44 22.08
CA THR A 118 4.80 -14.55 21.48
C THR A 118 5.48 -13.23 21.15
N PRO A 119 6.03 -13.06 19.93
CA PRO A 119 6.60 -11.80 19.50
C PRO A 119 5.57 -10.69 19.60
N PHE A 120 6.02 -9.52 19.99
CA PHE A 120 5.18 -8.34 19.99
C PHE A 120 5.93 -7.09 19.56
N GLU A 121 5.17 -6.15 19.01
CA GLU A 121 5.64 -4.84 18.61
C GLU A 121 4.64 -3.81 19.14
N LYS A 122 5.15 -2.72 19.69
CA LYS A 122 4.34 -1.59 20.14
C LYS A 122 4.76 -0.35 19.40
N ALA A 123 3.84 0.22 18.64
CA ALA A 123 4.05 1.44 17.91
C ALA A 123 3.14 2.56 18.44
N GLN A 124 3.64 3.77 18.37
CA GLN A 124 2.96 5.00 18.71
C GLN A 124 3.24 6.05 17.66
N SER A 125 2.20 6.78 17.27
CA SER A 125 2.32 8.00 16.50
C SER A 125 1.52 9.11 17.18
N THR A 126 2.14 10.27 17.37
CA THR A 126 1.49 11.47 17.90
C THR A 126 1.58 12.58 16.86
N GLN A 127 0.52 13.37 16.72
CA GLN A 127 0.51 14.59 15.93
C GLN A 127 -0.07 15.73 16.77
N LYS A 128 0.65 16.84 16.86
CA LYS A 128 0.17 18.10 17.44
C LYS A 128 0.17 19.12 16.32
N ASN A 129 -0.94 19.81 16.13
CA ASN A 129 -1.09 20.79 15.08
C ASN A 129 -1.72 22.06 15.65
N ALA A 130 -1.25 23.22 15.18
CA ALA A 130 -1.86 24.51 15.42
C ALA A 130 -1.97 25.23 14.08
N GLN A 131 -3.14 25.77 13.78
CA GLN A 131 -3.38 26.49 12.53
C GLN A 131 -4.22 27.74 12.78
N ALA A 132 -4.03 28.74 11.94
CA ALA A 132 -4.83 29.95 11.92
C ALA A 132 -5.06 30.42 10.49
N ASN A 133 -6.28 30.86 10.22
CA ASN A 133 -6.77 31.22 8.90
C ASN A 133 -7.47 32.57 8.96
N ILE A 134 -7.37 33.33 7.88
CA ILE A 134 -8.13 34.55 7.65
C ILE A 134 -8.55 34.61 6.19
N SER A 135 -9.79 35.02 5.94
CA SER A 135 -10.34 35.14 4.59
C SER A 135 -11.32 36.30 4.50
N GLY A 136 -11.59 36.77 3.29
CA GLY A 136 -12.56 37.83 3.03
C GLY A 136 -12.28 38.56 1.72
N SER A 137 -12.73 39.82 1.67
CA SER A 137 -12.56 40.71 0.52
C SER A 137 -11.10 41.04 0.23
N ALA A 138 -10.66 40.86 -1.01
CA ALA A 138 -9.36 41.35 -1.47
C ALA A 138 -9.51 42.72 -2.16
N PHE A 139 -10.34 42.79 -3.20
CA PHE A 139 -10.60 43.99 -3.98
C PHE A 139 -11.81 43.79 -4.91
N ASP A 140 -12.47 44.89 -5.28
CA ASP A 140 -13.58 44.88 -6.24
C ASP A 140 -13.09 44.61 -7.67
N MET A 141 -13.80 43.72 -8.39
CA MET A 141 -13.68 43.52 -9.83
C MET A 141 -15.01 43.83 -10.53
N PRO A 142 -15.03 44.08 -11.85
CA PRO A 142 -16.26 44.39 -12.57
C PRO A 142 -17.37 43.32 -12.47
N ALA A 143 -16.98 42.04 -12.29
CA ALA A 143 -17.91 40.90 -12.21
C ALA A 143 -18.14 40.39 -10.78
N GLY A 144 -17.67 41.12 -9.76
CA GLY A 144 -17.81 40.73 -8.36
C GLY A 144 -16.55 40.99 -7.56
N GLU A 145 -16.58 40.64 -6.29
CA GLU A 145 -15.47 40.84 -5.39
C GLU A 145 -14.44 39.71 -5.53
N ALA A 146 -13.16 40.05 -5.65
CA ALA A 146 -12.09 39.06 -5.51
C ALA A 146 -11.95 38.70 -4.03
N LEU A 147 -11.89 37.42 -3.71
CA LEU A 147 -11.76 36.91 -2.35
C LEU A 147 -10.34 36.39 -2.12
N PHE A 148 -9.79 36.61 -0.93
CA PHE A 148 -8.54 35.99 -0.52
C PHE A 148 -8.75 35.04 0.66
N ALA A 149 -7.84 34.09 0.78
CA ALA A 149 -7.60 33.35 2.01
C ALA A 149 -6.09 33.33 2.28
N PHE A 150 -5.71 33.44 3.55
CA PHE A 150 -4.35 33.27 4.01
C PHE A 150 -4.35 32.39 5.25
N GLY A 151 -3.41 31.45 5.31
CA GLY A 151 -3.28 30.55 6.44
C GLY A 151 -1.84 30.28 6.82
N ALA A 152 -1.66 29.89 8.07
CA ALA A 152 -0.41 29.36 8.58
C ALA A 152 -0.68 28.15 9.48
N GLU A 153 0.20 27.18 9.42
CA GLU A 153 0.13 25.92 10.15
C GLU A 153 1.49 25.62 10.78
N TYR A 154 1.49 25.04 11.97
CA TYR A 154 2.64 24.38 12.57
C TYR A 154 2.23 23.01 13.10
N THR A 155 3.01 21.99 12.78
CA THR A 155 2.75 20.61 13.16
C THR A 155 4.01 19.95 13.70
N GLU A 156 3.88 19.24 14.82
CA GLU A 156 4.86 18.29 15.35
C GLU A 156 4.31 16.87 15.19
N GLN A 157 5.17 15.96 14.73
CA GLN A 157 4.89 14.54 14.57
C GLN A 157 5.94 13.74 15.35
N ASP A 158 5.48 12.86 16.23
CA ASP A 158 6.31 11.92 16.95
C ASP A 158 6.01 10.50 16.46
N TYR A 159 7.05 9.70 16.21
CA TYR A 159 6.95 8.29 15.84
C TYR A 159 7.82 7.45 16.76
N GLN A 160 7.29 6.31 17.19
CA GLN A 160 8.04 5.29 17.91
C GLN A 160 7.48 3.92 17.53
N SER A 161 8.36 2.96 17.25
CA SER A 161 8.04 1.53 17.22
C SER A 161 9.10 0.78 18.02
N GLU A 162 8.65 -0.12 18.89
CA GLU A 162 9.49 -0.95 19.72
C GLU A 162 9.12 -2.42 19.54
N SER A 163 10.03 -3.18 18.96
CA SER A 163 9.96 -4.64 18.94
C SER A 163 10.37 -5.21 20.29
N ASP A 164 9.82 -6.37 20.66
CA ASP A 164 10.27 -7.10 21.84
C ASP A 164 11.77 -7.48 21.77
N SER A 165 12.38 -7.71 22.92
CA SER A 165 13.82 -7.92 23.02
C SER A 165 14.35 -9.14 22.27
N GLU A 166 13.53 -10.17 22.06
CA GLU A 166 13.96 -11.37 21.36
C GLU A 166 13.83 -11.17 19.85
N SER A 167 12.78 -10.50 19.38
CA SER A 167 12.63 -10.06 17.99
C SER A 167 13.75 -9.10 17.59
N ALA A 168 14.07 -8.10 18.43
CA ALA A 168 15.14 -7.12 18.20
C ALA A 168 16.55 -7.75 18.10
N LYS A 169 16.77 -8.90 18.76
CA LYS A 169 18.02 -9.66 18.65
C LYS A 169 18.04 -10.66 17.50
N GLY A 170 16.94 -10.81 16.75
CA GLY A 170 16.77 -11.87 15.75
C GLY A 170 16.66 -13.27 16.34
N ASN A 171 16.30 -13.41 17.63
CA ASN A 171 16.24 -14.67 18.35
C ASN A 171 14.94 -15.46 18.12
N ILE A 172 14.06 -15.00 17.23
CA ILE A 172 12.82 -15.71 16.93
C ILE A 172 12.99 -16.48 15.62
N LEU A 173 12.59 -17.75 15.60
CA LEU A 173 12.64 -18.53 14.38
C LEU A 173 11.75 -17.92 13.29
N THR A 174 12.38 -17.66 12.13
CA THR A 174 11.78 -17.15 10.89
C THR A 174 11.19 -15.74 10.98
N THR A 175 11.56 -14.93 11.97
CA THR A 175 11.19 -13.50 12.03
C THR A 175 12.22 -12.73 12.84
N GLY A 176 12.46 -11.48 12.46
CA GLY A 176 13.12 -10.49 13.30
C GLY A 176 12.15 -9.40 13.71
N GLY A 177 12.67 -8.38 14.39
CA GLY A 177 12.00 -7.11 14.62
C GLY A 177 13.03 -5.99 14.64
N SER A 178 12.70 -4.85 14.05
CA SER A 178 13.43 -3.61 14.22
C SER A 178 12.60 -2.65 15.08
N SER A 179 13.25 -1.65 15.64
CA SER A 179 12.58 -0.56 16.33
C SER A 179 12.79 0.72 15.52
N GLY A 180 12.36 1.85 16.05
CA GLY A 180 12.64 3.14 15.45
C GLY A 180 11.94 4.23 16.22
N ALA A 181 12.56 5.40 16.32
CA ALA A 181 11.95 6.55 16.98
C ALA A 181 12.46 7.83 16.35
N GLY A 182 11.57 8.79 16.17
CA GLY A 182 11.94 10.08 15.61
C GLY A 182 10.84 11.11 15.71
N GLU A 183 11.25 12.36 15.55
CA GLU A 183 10.39 13.53 15.64
C GLU A 183 10.60 14.35 14.37
N ARG A 184 9.50 14.84 13.81
CA ARG A 184 9.48 15.76 12.68
C ARG A 184 8.62 16.94 13.05
N SER A 185 9.07 18.14 12.74
CA SER A 185 8.22 19.32 12.79
C SER A 185 8.22 20.01 11.43
N TYR A 186 7.09 20.61 11.09
CA TYR A 186 7.00 21.46 9.90
C TYR A 186 6.09 22.64 10.17
N TRP A 187 6.35 23.74 9.48
CA TRP A 187 5.39 24.83 9.36
C TRP A 187 5.04 25.04 7.90
N ALA A 188 3.85 25.57 7.67
CA ALA A 188 3.38 25.91 6.35
C ALA A 188 2.70 27.26 6.36
N THR A 189 2.72 27.93 5.22
CA THR A 189 1.87 29.08 4.96
C THR A 189 1.33 29.01 3.54
N TYR A 190 0.13 29.53 3.35
CA TYR A 190 -0.49 29.55 2.04
C TYR A 190 -1.30 30.82 1.85
N ALA A 191 -1.42 31.20 0.59
CA ALA A 191 -2.28 32.27 0.15
C ALA A 191 -3.09 31.82 -1.07
N GLU A 192 -4.36 32.17 -1.09
CA GLU A 192 -5.30 31.86 -2.16
C GLU A 192 -6.02 33.13 -2.59
N LEU A 193 -6.31 33.23 -3.89
CA LEU A 193 -7.05 34.34 -4.47
C LEU A 193 -8.05 33.79 -5.49
N SER A 194 -9.33 34.03 -5.23
CA SER A 194 -10.46 33.70 -6.11
C SER A 194 -10.92 34.97 -6.82
N MET A 195 -10.83 34.98 -8.15
CA MET A 195 -11.13 36.16 -8.97
C MET A 195 -12.33 35.91 -9.89
N PRO A 196 -13.46 36.61 -9.71
CA PRO A 196 -14.53 36.63 -10.70
C PRO A 196 -14.09 37.50 -11.89
N VAL A 197 -13.52 36.87 -12.91
CA VAL A 197 -13.01 37.55 -14.12
C VAL A 197 -14.17 38.02 -15.00
N LEU A 198 -15.23 37.21 -15.09
CA LEU A 198 -16.53 37.51 -15.71
C LEU A 198 -17.64 36.93 -14.81
N ASP A 199 -18.90 37.32 -15.02
CA ASP A 199 -20.04 36.82 -14.23
C ASP A 199 -20.13 35.28 -14.29
N GLU A 200 -19.74 34.70 -15.43
CA GLU A 200 -19.70 33.26 -15.66
C GLU A 200 -18.31 32.63 -15.47
N LEU A 201 -17.23 33.41 -15.24
CA LEU A 201 -15.84 32.91 -15.23
C LEU A 201 -15.12 33.30 -13.94
N THR A 202 -14.76 32.29 -13.14
CA THR A 202 -13.91 32.44 -11.95
C THR A 202 -12.55 31.77 -12.19
N VAL A 203 -11.48 32.44 -11.75
CA VAL A 203 -10.11 31.90 -11.77
C VAL A 203 -9.55 31.97 -10.36
N ASP A 204 -9.14 30.82 -9.84
CA ASP A 204 -8.52 30.68 -8.54
C ASP A 204 -7.02 30.42 -8.71
N VAL A 205 -6.19 31.13 -7.95
CA VAL A 205 -4.75 30.87 -7.84
C VAL A 205 -4.39 30.69 -6.37
N ALA A 206 -3.54 29.70 -6.09
CA ALA A 206 -3.06 29.44 -4.75
C ALA A 206 -1.58 29.08 -4.75
N LEU A 207 -0.91 29.39 -3.65
CA LEU A 207 0.47 29.04 -3.41
C LEU A 207 0.63 28.63 -1.95
N ARG A 208 1.19 27.44 -1.73
CA ARG A 208 1.58 26.97 -0.40
C ARG A 208 3.09 26.75 -0.34
N TYR A 209 3.70 27.11 0.78
CA TYR A 209 5.07 26.77 1.13
C TYR A 209 5.06 25.98 2.43
N ASP A 210 5.73 24.82 2.44
CA ASP A 210 5.93 24.00 3.62
C ASP A 210 7.44 23.88 3.87
N GLU A 211 7.87 23.98 5.13
CA GLU A 211 9.27 23.79 5.54
C GLU A 211 9.31 22.70 6.62
N TYR A 212 9.95 21.59 6.27
CA TYR A 212 10.11 20.43 7.14
C TYR A 212 11.50 20.38 7.78
N SER A 213 11.56 19.90 9.02
CA SER A 213 12.82 19.81 9.78
C SER A 213 13.81 18.76 9.26
N ASP A 214 13.37 17.83 8.40
CA ASP A 214 14.19 16.74 7.87
C ASP A 214 14.59 16.93 6.40
N PHE A 215 13.63 17.06 5.47
CA PHE A 215 13.95 17.19 4.03
C PHE A 215 13.92 18.64 3.52
N GLY A 216 13.51 19.61 4.33
CA GLY A 216 13.49 21.03 3.97
C GLY A 216 12.20 21.52 3.30
N GLY A 217 12.33 22.48 2.39
CA GLY A 217 11.22 23.27 1.86
C GLY A 217 10.59 22.74 0.56
N ASN A 218 9.26 22.88 0.42
CA ASN A 218 8.53 22.60 -0.82
C ASN A 218 7.53 23.72 -1.16
N VAL A 219 7.38 24.03 -2.44
CA VAL A 219 6.42 25.02 -2.96
C VAL A 219 5.37 24.32 -3.82
N SER A 220 4.10 24.50 -3.48
CA SER A 220 2.95 23.89 -4.16
C SER A 220 2.02 24.96 -4.76
N PRO A 221 2.22 25.36 -6.02
CA PRO A 221 1.28 26.21 -6.74
C PRO A 221 0.03 25.43 -7.20
N GLN A 222 -1.09 26.15 -7.29
CA GLN A 222 -2.35 25.66 -7.85
C GLN A 222 -3.02 26.75 -8.70
N ILE A 223 -3.67 26.31 -9.78
CA ILE A 223 -4.59 27.12 -10.57
C ILE A 223 -5.88 26.33 -10.82
N THR A 224 -7.03 26.99 -10.68
CA THR A 224 -8.35 26.45 -11.00
C THR A 224 -9.12 27.44 -11.87
N VAL A 225 -9.88 26.92 -12.82
CA VAL A 225 -10.75 27.71 -13.71
C VAL A 225 -12.14 27.11 -13.67
N GLN A 226 -13.14 27.96 -13.44
CA GLN A 226 -14.55 27.59 -13.39
C GLN A 226 -15.33 28.47 -14.35
N TYR A 227 -15.99 27.86 -15.33
CA TYR A 227 -16.78 28.55 -16.34
C TYR A 227 -18.21 28.02 -16.36
N ARG A 228 -19.18 28.89 -16.03
CA ARG A 228 -20.61 28.59 -15.97
C ARG A 228 -21.36 29.28 -17.12
N PRO A 229 -21.33 28.76 -18.36
CA PRO A 229 -22.01 29.39 -19.50
C PRO A 229 -23.54 29.49 -19.35
N MET A 230 -24.13 28.69 -18.48
CA MET A 230 -25.54 28.70 -18.09
C MET A 230 -25.65 28.10 -16.68
N ASP A 231 -26.75 28.37 -15.96
CA ASP A 231 -26.92 28.01 -14.55
C ASP A 231 -26.72 26.51 -14.28
N GLU A 232 -27.15 25.67 -15.20
CA GLU A 232 -27.11 24.21 -15.07
C GLU A 232 -25.77 23.59 -15.48
N LEU A 233 -24.88 24.30 -16.18
CA LEU A 233 -23.63 23.73 -16.71
C LEU A 233 -22.40 24.46 -16.15
N LEU A 234 -21.55 23.72 -15.44
CA LEU A 234 -20.23 24.16 -15.01
C LEU A 234 -19.16 23.37 -15.78
N ILE A 235 -18.24 24.09 -16.43
CA ILE A 235 -16.99 23.53 -16.95
C ILE A 235 -15.90 23.91 -15.95
N ARG A 236 -15.11 22.94 -15.51
CA ARG A 236 -14.02 23.13 -14.54
C ARG A 236 -12.72 22.55 -15.06
N ALA A 237 -11.61 23.17 -14.68
CA ALA A 237 -10.28 22.61 -14.85
C ALA A 237 -9.38 23.04 -13.70
N SER A 238 -8.47 22.17 -13.27
CA SER A 238 -7.43 22.57 -12.31
C SER A 238 -6.11 21.86 -12.58
N ALA A 239 -5.03 22.47 -12.11
CA ALA A 239 -3.70 21.90 -12.06
C ALA A 239 -3.02 22.33 -10.76
N THR A 240 -2.50 21.36 -10.01
CA THR A 240 -1.90 21.56 -8.69
C THR A 240 -0.62 20.75 -8.59
N SER A 241 0.46 21.40 -8.16
CA SER A 241 1.68 20.69 -7.73
C SER A 241 1.49 20.12 -6.33
N VAL A 242 1.84 18.85 -6.16
CA VAL A 242 1.70 18.12 -4.90
C VAL A 242 3.04 17.58 -4.45
N PHE A 243 3.16 17.27 -3.17
CA PHE A 243 4.29 16.53 -2.64
C PHE A 243 3.83 15.64 -1.50
N ARG A 244 4.65 14.66 -1.15
CA ARG A 244 4.48 13.81 0.03
C ARG A 244 5.80 13.74 0.77
N ALA A 245 5.79 14.19 2.02
CA ALA A 245 6.89 13.99 2.94
C ALA A 245 7.16 12.49 3.14
N PRO A 246 8.42 12.04 3.27
CA PRO A 246 8.74 10.63 3.52
C PRO A 246 8.01 10.09 4.75
N ASP A 247 7.61 8.83 4.76
CA ASP A 247 6.99 8.26 5.95
C ASP A 247 7.98 8.22 7.13
N MET A 248 7.53 8.53 8.36
CA MET A 248 8.41 8.59 9.54
C MET A 248 9.24 7.32 9.75
N HIS A 249 8.69 6.13 9.47
CA HIS A 249 9.41 4.86 9.61
C HIS A 249 10.49 4.64 8.53
N ARG A 250 10.35 5.30 7.37
CA ARG A 250 11.36 5.28 6.30
C ARG A 250 12.53 6.22 6.60
N VAL A 251 12.37 7.18 7.52
CA VAL A 251 13.42 8.14 7.93
C VAL A 251 14.04 7.76 9.28
N TYR A 252 13.21 7.38 10.26
CA TYR A 252 13.59 7.19 11.66
C TYR A 252 13.44 5.74 12.15
N GLY A 253 13.22 4.78 11.24
CA GLY A 253 13.35 3.36 11.55
C GLY A 253 14.80 2.99 11.87
N ASP A 254 15.01 1.97 12.69
CA ASP A 254 16.34 1.39 12.86
C ASP A 254 16.71 0.61 11.60
N ALA A 255 17.97 0.76 11.19
CA ALA A 255 18.55 -0.11 10.18
C ALA A 255 18.55 -1.55 10.68
N THR A 256 18.18 -2.49 9.80
CA THR A 256 18.19 -3.91 10.08
C THR A 256 19.38 -4.53 9.36
N GLU A 257 20.30 -5.10 10.13
CA GLU A 257 21.36 -5.94 9.60
C GLU A 257 20.83 -7.37 9.46
N GLY A 258 21.10 -7.97 8.31
CA GLY A 258 20.77 -9.35 8.03
C GLY A 258 21.74 -9.97 7.05
N PHE A 259 21.40 -11.15 6.59
CA PHE A 259 22.15 -11.83 5.56
C PHE A 259 21.27 -12.11 4.36
N THR A 260 21.86 -12.02 3.18
CA THR A 260 21.18 -12.32 1.93
C THR A 260 22.10 -13.06 1.00
N SER A 261 21.51 -13.57 -0.06
CA SER A 261 22.19 -14.33 -1.09
C SER A 261 22.23 -13.54 -2.38
N VAL A 262 23.41 -13.38 -2.95
CA VAL A 262 23.62 -12.68 -4.23
C VAL A 262 24.58 -13.44 -5.12
N ILE A 263 24.55 -13.16 -6.41
CA ILE A 263 25.61 -13.59 -7.34
C ILE A 263 26.46 -12.35 -7.64
N ASP A 264 27.79 -12.45 -7.56
CA ASP A 264 28.66 -11.31 -7.89
C ASP A 264 28.94 -11.29 -9.40
N PHE A 265 28.03 -10.66 -10.15
CA PHE A 265 28.09 -10.62 -11.61
C PHE A 265 29.40 -10.02 -12.13
N LYS A 266 29.87 -8.93 -11.51
CA LYS A 266 31.10 -8.22 -11.91
C LYS A 266 32.34 -9.11 -11.75
N GLN A 267 32.57 -9.61 -10.55
CA GLN A 267 33.79 -10.36 -10.27
C GLN A 267 33.77 -11.72 -10.97
N CYS A 268 32.59 -12.35 -11.11
CA CYS A 268 32.45 -13.56 -11.91
C CYS A 268 32.86 -13.34 -13.37
N GLN A 269 32.37 -12.27 -14.00
CA GLN A 269 32.75 -11.92 -15.38
C GLN A 269 34.24 -11.56 -15.50
N ALA A 270 34.80 -10.83 -14.53
CA ALA A 270 36.23 -10.47 -14.51
C ALA A 270 37.14 -11.72 -14.45
N MET A 271 36.66 -12.81 -13.85
CA MET A 271 37.36 -14.09 -13.81
C MET A 271 37.14 -14.97 -15.05
N GLY A 272 36.35 -14.50 -16.03
CA GLY A 272 36.00 -15.26 -17.23
C GLY A 272 34.89 -16.30 -17.03
N GLY A 273 34.12 -16.20 -15.94
CA GLY A 273 32.95 -17.04 -15.69
C GLY A 273 31.65 -16.46 -16.25
N THR A 274 30.59 -17.28 -16.22
CA THR A 274 29.22 -16.88 -16.56
C THR A 274 28.37 -16.93 -15.28
N PRO A 275 27.86 -15.79 -14.78
CA PRO A 275 27.07 -15.73 -13.56
C PRO A 275 25.90 -16.72 -13.56
N GLY A 276 25.79 -17.52 -12.49
CA GLY A 276 24.73 -18.52 -12.31
C GLY A 276 24.80 -19.74 -13.24
N GLN A 277 25.91 -19.95 -13.98
CA GLN A 277 26.09 -21.07 -14.91
C GLN A 277 27.48 -21.73 -14.79
N ASP A 278 28.50 -21.12 -15.43
CA ASP A 278 29.84 -21.70 -15.60
C ASP A 278 30.88 -20.94 -14.76
N TYR A 279 31.71 -21.66 -14.00
CA TYR A 279 32.83 -21.08 -13.25
C TYR A 279 34.19 -21.56 -13.77
N PRO A 280 35.25 -20.73 -13.68
CA PRO A 280 36.59 -21.14 -14.08
C PRO A 280 37.10 -22.26 -13.15
N VAL A 281 37.30 -23.46 -13.71
CA VAL A 281 37.82 -24.62 -12.95
C VAL A 281 39.22 -24.31 -12.41
N GLY A 282 39.40 -24.42 -11.09
CA GLY A 282 40.68 -24.20 -10.41
C GLY A 282 40.88 -22.80 -9.81
N ASN A 283 39.86 -21.93 -9.87
CA ASN A 283 39.88 -20.65 -9.15
C ASN A 283 39.24 -20.81 -7.75
N PRO A 284 39.95 -20.49 -6.64
CA PRO A 284 39.41 -20.59 -5.29
C PRO A 284 38.22 -19.66 -5.03
N LEU A 285 37.97 -18.67 -5.89
CA LEU A 285 36.83 -17.76 -5.82
C LEU A 285 35.63 -18.23 -6.68
N ALA A 286 35.61 -19.47 -7.18
CA ALA A 286 34.53 -19.96 -8.05
C ALA A 286 33.12 -19.83 -7.44
N GLU A 287 32.99 -19.82 -6.11
CA GLU A 287 31.72 -19.64 -5.40
C GLU A 287 31.06 -18.27 -5.68
N ILE A 288 31.81 -17.24 -6.08
CA ILE A 288 31.27 -15.91 -6.40
C ILE A 288 30.42 -15.87 -7.68
N CYS A 289 30.64 -16.85 -8.58
CA CYS A 289 29.84 -17.05 -9.78
C CYS A 289 28.51 -17.77 -9.47
N ASN A 290 28.38 -18.32 -8.26
CA ASN A 290 27.17 -18.89 -7.70
C ASN A 290 26.65 -17.97 -6.58
N GLU A 291 25.88 -18.52 -5.65
CA GLU A 291 25.25 -17.81 -4.55
C GLU A 291 26.26 -17.53 -3.42
N LEU A 292 26.59 -16.25 -3.24
CA LEU A 292 27.35 -15.71 -2.12
C LEU A 292 26.41 -15.28 -1.00
N HIS A 293 26.71 -15.73 0.21
CA HIS A 293 26.06 -15.23 1.40
C HIS A 293 26.81 -14.00 1.93
N ILE A 294 26.13 -12.86 1.96
CA ILE A 294 26.72 -11.57 2.32
C ILE A 294 25.91 -10.89 3.41
N ASP A 295 26.54 -9.96 4.11
CA ASP A 295 25.85 -9.04 5.01
C ASP A 295 25.01 -8.07 4.18
N THR A 296 23.85 -7.66 4.70
CA THR A 296 23.04 -6.62 4.08
C THR A 296 22.39 -5.75 5.14
N THR A 297 22.38 -4.44 4.88
CA THR A 297 21.63 -3.49 5.69
C THR A 297 20.39 -3.07 4.91
N THR A 298 19.23 -3.12 5.55
CA THR A 298 17.97 -2.58 5.00
C THR A 298 17.36 -1.63 6.03
N GLY A 299 16.37 -0.84 5.60
CA GLY A 299 15.59 -0.01 6.51
C GLY A 299 15.64 1.47 6.15
N ALA A 300 15.61 2.31 7.18
CA ALA A 300 15.41 3.74 7.04
C ALA A 300 16.63 4.48 6.48
N ASN A 301 16.36 5.66 5.92
CA ASN A 301 17.35 6.58 5.42
C ASN A 301 16.94 8.02 5.78
N GLN A 302 17.83 8.74 6.48
CA GLN A 302 17.56 10.12 6.88
C GLN A 302 17.78 11.13 5.75
N ASP A 303 18.41 10.72 4.65
CA ASP A 303 18.66 11.55 3.48
C ASP A 303 17.51 11.49 2.46
N LEU A 304 16.34 10.97 2.83
CA LEU A 304 15.18 10.93 1.94
C LEU A 304 14.65 12.34 1.68
N GLU A 305 14.38 12.61 0.41
CA GLU A 305 13.71 13.82 -0.07
C GLU A 305 12.20 13.60 -0.20
N ALA A 306 11.43 14.67 -0.35
CA ALA A 306 9.99 14.55 -0.61
C ALA A 306 9.70 13.91 -1.97
N GLU A 307 8.66 13.09 -2.03
CA GLU A 307 8.06 12.65 -3.30
C GLU A 307 7.33 13.86 -3.91
N THR A 308 7.57 14.22 -5.16
CA THR A 308 6.98 15.43 -5.78
C THR A 308 6.14 15.08 -6.99
N GLY A 309 5.14 15.89 -7.33
CA GLY A 309 4.21 15.53 -8.38
C GLY A 309 3.23 16.60 -8.78
N TYR A 310 2.23 16.19 -9.55
CA TYR A 310 1.10 17.04 -9.90
C TYR A 310 -0.19 16.23 -10.00
N THR A 311 -1.31 16.94 -9.84
CA THR A 311 -2.64 16.49 -10.24
C THR A 311 -3.24 17.52 -11.19
N ALA A 312 -3.96 17.05 -12.21
CA ALA A 312 -4.65 17.88 -13.17
C ALA A 312 -5.98 17.25 -13.56
N ASN A 313 -7.01 18.09 -13.74
CA ASN A 313 -8.30 17.64 -14.27
C ASN A 313 -8.92 18.67 -15.22
N ILE A 314 -9.79 18.17 -16.08
CA ILE A 314 -10.77 18.95 -16.84
C ILE A 314 -12.08 18.19 -16.84
N GLY A 315 -13.17 18.87 -16.52
CA GLY A 315 -14.47 18.24 -16.36
C GLY A 315 -15.64 19.17 -16.58
N ALA A 316 -16.82 18.58 -16.61
CA ALA A 316 -18.10 19.26 -16.71
C ALA A 316 -19.08 18.69 -15.69
N VAL A 317 -19.88 19.57 -15.10
CA VAL A 317 -20.96 19.23 -14.17
C VAL A 317 -22.25 19.80 -14.72
N TRP A 318 -23.27 18.95 -14.83
CA TRP A 318 -24.64 19.31 -15.13
C TRP A 318 -25.47 19.23 -13.85
N GLY A 319 -26.12 20.31 -13.46
CA GLY A 319 -26.99 20.40 -12.29
C GLY A 319 -28.36 20.95 -12.67
N GLY A 320 -29.25 20.09 -13.17
CA GLY A 320 -30.65 20.43 -13.40
C GLY A 320 -31.57 19.85 -12.32
N ASP A 321 -32.86 20.17 -12.39
CA ASP A 321 -33.85 19.82 -11.36
C ASP A 321 -33.96 18.32 -11.05
N SER A 322 -33.99 17.48 -12.09
CA SER A 322 -34.12 16.02 -11.94
C SER A 322 -32.85 15.25 -12.28
N LEU A 323 -31.96 15.84 -13.07
CA LEU A 323 -30.72 15.23 -13.55
C LEU A 323 -29.53 15.99 -12.99
N ASN A 324 -28.67 15.29 -12.26
CA ASN A 324 -27.31 15.72 -11.98
C ASN A 324 -26.34 14.77 -12.68
N ALA A 325 -25.28 15.30 -13.27
CA ALA A 325 -24.24 14.48 -13.87
C ALA A 325 -22.88 15.18 -13.80
N SER A 326 -21.81 14.41 -13.71
CA SER A 326 -20.45 14.92 -13.90
C SER A 326 -19.64 14.01 -14.79
N PHE A 327 -18.68 14.61 -15.48
CA PHE A 327 -17.65 13.91 -16.22
C PHE A 327 -16.32 14.62 -16.00
N ASP A 328 -15.28 13.88 -15.63
CA ASP A 328 -13.95 14.43 -15.37
C ASP A 328 -12.89 13.55 -16.06
N LEU A 329 -11.99 14.17 -16.82
CA LEU A 329 -10.73 13.58 -17.26
C LEU A 329 -9.65 14.06 -16.29
N TRP A 330 -9.01 13.13 -15.59
CA TRP A 330 -8.02 13.43 -14.57
C TRP A 330 -6.71 12.68 -14.81
N GLU A 331 -5.61 13.26 -14.33
CA GLU A 331 -4.30 12.64 -14.28
C GLU A 331 -3.58 13.08 -13.01
N TRP A 332 -2.85 12.16 -12.39
CA TRP A 332 -1.84 12.51 -11.40
C TRP A 332 -0.54 11.77 -11.68
N LYS A 333 0.57 12.39 -11.27
CA LYS A 333 1.91 11.82 -11.34
C LYS A 333 2.64 12.14 -10.04
N LEU A 334 3.33 11.15 -9.50
CA LEU A 334 4.25 11.28 -8.38
C LEU A 334 5.61 10.72 -8.81
N ASP A 335 6.62 11.58 -8.76
CA ASP A 335 8.03 11.31 -9.00
C ASP A 335 8.76 11.14 -7.67
N ASP A 336 9.95 10.53 -7.72
CA ASP A 336 10.85 10.36 -6.58
C ASP A 336 10.20 9.61 -5.40
N MET A 337 9.29 8.69 -5.71
CA MET A 337 8.67 7.81 -4.72
C MET A 337 9.71 6.95 -4.00
N VAL A 338 9.53 6.79 -2.69
CA VAL A 338 10.45 6.06 -1.83
C VAL A 338 10.31 4.55 -2.07
N SER A 339 11.40 3.95 -2.54
CA SER A 339 11.53 2.53 -2.87
C SER A 339 12.84 1.98 -2.27
N ASP A 340 13.16 0.74 -2.58
CA ASP A 340 14.41 0.08 -2.22
C ASP A 340 14.92 -0.79 -3.37
N ILE A 341 16.24 -0.94 -3.48
CA ILE A 341 16.87 -1.80 -4.49
C ILE A 341 17.31 -3.09 -3.81
N SER A 342 16.65 -4.20 -4.15
CA SER A 342 17.06 -5.52 -3.63
C SER A 342 18.55 -5.79 -3.87
N SER A 343 19.22 -6.40 -2.88
CA SER A 343 20.66 -6.69 -2.95
C SER A 343 21.04 -7.54 -4.17
N SER A 344 20.15 -8.45 -4.62
CA SER A 344 20.35 -9.23 -5.83
C SER A 344 20.31 -8.36 -7.10
N LYS A 345 19.44 -7.35 -7.16
CA LYS A 345 19.39 -6.39 -8.27
C LYS A 345 20.64 -5.51 -8.27
N ALA A 346 21.02 -4.97 -7.11
CA ALA A 346 22.26 -4.18 -6.97
C ALA A 346 23.49 -4.97 -7.45
N ALA A 347 23.63 -6.24 -7.03
CA ALA A 347 24.74 -7.10 -7.45
C ALA A 347 24.72 -7.40 -8.95
N ARG A 348 23.53 -7.55 -9.56
CA ARG A 348 23.36 -7.78 -11.01
C ARG A 348 23.67 -6.56 -11.84
N GLU A 349 23.23 -5.40 -11.40
CA GLU A 349 23.32 -4.11 -12.11
C GLU A 349 24.38 -3.23 -11.43
N TYR A 350 25.54 -3.82 -11.16
CA TYR A 350 26.58 -3.24 -10.32
C TYR A 350 27.14 -1.91 -10.84
N ASP A 351 27.09 -1.66 -12.16
CA ASP A 351 27.58 -0.41 -12.76
C ASP A 351 26.70 0.78 -12.32
N THR A 352 25.40 0.56 -12.12
CA THR A 352 24.44 1.57 -11.65
C THR A 352 24.47 1.72 -10.14
N TYR A 353 24.59 0.60 -9.42
CA TYR A 353 24.43 0.56 -7.95
C TYR A 353 25.75 0.34 -7.20
N ALA A 354 26.89 0.73 -7.79
CA ALA A 354 28.21 0.51 -7.21
C ALA A 354 28.36 1.09 -5.79
N ASP A 355 27.73 2.23 -5.52
CA ASP A 355 27.81 2.92 -4.23
C ASP A 355 27.13 2.16 -3.09
N MET A 356 26.24 1.21 -3.41
CA MET A 356 25.61 0.32 -2.42
C MET A 356 26.50 -0.86 -2.03
N ILE A 357 27.55 -1.15 -2.81
CA ILE A 357 28.28 -2.43 -2.76
C ILE A 357 29.65 -2.24 -2.13
N THR A 358 29.89 -2.91 -1.00
CA THR A 358 31.22 -3.04 -0.40
C THR A 358 31.87 -4.34 -0.84
N ARG A 359 33.16 -4.27 -1.19
CA ARG A 359 33.96 -5.42 -1.65
C ARG A 359 35.21 -5.59 -0.79
N ASP A 360 35.68 -6.83 -0.65
CA ASP A 360 36.95 -7.14 -0.01
C ASP A 360 38.17 -6.85 -0.91
N ASP A 361 39.39 -7.09 -0.39
CA ASP A 361 40.64 -6.92 -1.13
C ASP A 361 40.76 -7.82 -2.37
N ASN A 362 40.00 -8.92 -2.43
CA ASN A 362 39.94 -9.80 -3.59
C ASN A 362 38.90 -9.33 -4.63
N GLY A 363 38.16 -8.26 -4.33
CA GLY A 363 37.10 -7.72 -5.17
C GLY A 363 35.77 -8.45 -5.03
N THR A 364 35.58 -9.31 -4.04
CA THR A 364 34.33 -10.05 -3.79
C THR A 364 33.37 -9.19 -2.97
N ILE A 365 32.08 -9.20 -3.31
CA ILE A 365 31.05 -8.51 -2.50
C ILE A 365 31.01 -9.10 -1.09
N THR A 366 31.12 -8.25 -0.07
CA THR A 366 30.95 -8.63 1.34
C THR A 366 29.71 -8.03 1.97
N HIS A 367 29.26 -6.88 1.48
CA HIS A 367 28.11 -6.17 2.04
C HIS A 367 27.36 -5.36 0.97
N ILE A 368 26.03 -5.33 1.06
CA ILE A 368 25.18 -4.43 0.26
C ILE A 368 24.23 -3.63 1.17
N ASN A 369 24.29 -2.31 1.03
CA ASN A 369 23.42 -1.36 1.74
C ASN A 369 22.17 -1.05 0.90
N SER A 370 21.03 -1.64 1.26
CA SER A 370 19.73 -1.58 0.59
C SER A 370 18.70 -0.80 1.42
N VAL A 371 19.07 0.38 1.88
CA VAL A 371 18.16 1.32 2.58
C VAL A 371 17.20 2.00 1.61
N ALA A 372 16.16 2.63 2.15
CA ALA A 372 15.17 3.38 1.38
C ALA A 372 15.78 4.53 0.56
N MET A 373 15.32 4.75 -0.66
CA MET A 373 15.80 5.77 -1.59
C MET A 373 14.65 6.33 -2.46
N ASN A 374 14.74 7.59 -2.86
CA ASN A 374 13.85 8.21 -3.85
C ASN A 374 14.22 7.70 -5.27
N LEU A 375 13.40 6.81 -5.84
CA LEU A 375 13.76 6.08 -7.06
C LEU A 375 12.59 5.84 -8.01
N ALA A 376 11.39 5.70 -7.47
CA ALA A 376 10.23 5.23 -8.20
C ALA A 376 9.39 6.40 -8.74
N TYR A 377 8.55 6.14 -9.74
CA TYR A 377 7.48 7.04 -10.09
C TYR A 377 6.20 6.27 -10.36
N GLN A 378 5.06 6.95 -10.22
CA GLN A 378 3.76 6.46 -10.62
C GLN A 378 2.97 7.54 -11.36
N LYS A 379 2.26 7.15 -12.42
CA LYS A 379 1.42 8.03 -13.21
C LYS A 379 0.11 7.35 -13.56
N VAL A 380 -1.01 7.95 -13.19
CA VAL A 380 -2.34 7.39 -13.45
C VAL A 380 -3.23 8.42 -14.11
N ARG A 381 -3.94 8.02 -15.17
CA ARG A 381 -4.92 8.83 -15.88
C ARG A 381 -6.24 8.09 -15.96
N GLY A 382 -7.35 8.78 -15.73
CA GLY A 382 -8.67 8.18 -15.76
C GLY A 382 -9.78 9.13 -16.17
N LEU A 383 -10.95 8.54 -16.39
CA LEU A 383 -12.22 9.21 -16.57
C LEU A 383 -13.12 8.86 -15.39
N ASP A 384 -13.70 9.86 -14.75
CA ASP A 384 -14.77 9.68 -13.78
C ASP A 384 -16.09 10.17 -14.36
N PHE A 385 -17.15 9.43 -14.06
CA PHE A 385 -18.50 9.79 -14.44
C PHE A 385 -19.46 9.55 -13.28
N THR A 386 -20.33 10.52 -13.04
CA THR A 386 -21.46 10.38 -12.12
C THR A 386 -22.74 10.80 -12.84
N ALA A 387 -23.85 10.14 -12.53
CA ALA A 387 -25.17 10.57 -12.96
C ALA A 387 -26.23 10.15 -11.94
N GLY A 388 -27.00 11.13 -11.45
CA GLY A 388 -28.16 10.94 -10.61
C GLY A 388 -29.42 11.39 -11.34
N TYR A 389 -30.47 10.58 -11.29
CA TYR A 389 -31.78 10.95 -11.81
C TYR A 389 -32.91 10.59 -10.85
N GLY A 390 -33.79 11.55 -10.56
CA GLY A 390 -35.00 11.36 -9.76
C GLY A 390 -36.26 11.33 -10.63
N TRP A 391 -37.07 10.28 -10.49
CA TRP A 391 -38.44 10.22 -11.02
C TRP A 391 -39.43 10.34 -9.86
N ASP A 392 -40.20 11.42 -9.84
CA ASP A 392 -41.38 11.55 -9.01
C ASP A 392 -42.58 10.89 -9.70
N LEU A 393 -43.16 9.86 -9.06
CA LEU A 393 -44.33 9.14 -9.55
C LEU A 393 -45.63 9.58 -8.84
N ASN A 394 -45.63 10.75 -8.21
CA ASN A 394 -46.70 11.28 -7.39
C ASN A 394 -47.03 10.30 -6.24
N ASP A 395 -48.29 9.86 -6.12
CA ASP A 395 -48.77 8.96 -5.08
C ASP A 395 -48.11 7.56 -5.08
N LEU A 396 -47.37 7.20 -6.15
CA LEU A 396 -46.64 5.94 -6.24
C LEU A 396 -45.21 6.02 -5.67
N GLY A 397 -44.80 7.17 -5.14
CA GLY A 397 -43.49 7.39 -4.53
C GLY A 397 -42.45 7.91 -5.51
N GLU A 398 -41.18 7.82 -5.14
CA GLU A 398 -40.04 8.36 -5.88
C GLU A 398 -39.03 7.24 -6.21
N PHE A 399 -38.51 7.24 -7.45
CA PHE A 399 -37.31 6.48 -7.79
C PHE A 399 -36.09 7.39 -7.92
N LYS A 400 -34.97 6.98 -7.34
CA LYS A 400 -33.67 7.63 -7.52
C LYS A 400 -32.69 6.63 -8.11
N LEU A 401 -32.17 6.92 -9.30
CA LEU A 401 -31.07 6.18 -9.89
C LEU A 401 -29.79 6.99 -9.67
N ASN A 402 -28.76 6.34 -9.14
CA ASN A 402 -27.42 6.91 -9.03
C ASN A 402 -26.44 5.97 -9.71
N PHE A 403 -25.66 6.48 -10.65
CA PHE A 403 -24.57 5.80 -11.29
C PHE A 403 -23.26 6.51 -10.97
N GLN A 404 -22.22 5.74 -10.69
CA GLN A 404 -20.85 6.21 -10.57
C GLN A 404 -19.95 5.22 -11.29
N GLY A 405 -19.00 5.71 -12.08
CA GLY A 405 -18.00 4.86 -12.71
C GLY A 405 -16.67 5.57 -12.87
N THR A 406 -15.60 4.78 -12.80
CA THR A 406 -14.24 5.20 -13.10
C THR A 406 -13.68 4.28 -14.17
N TYR A 407 -13.07 4.87 -15.20
CA TYR A 407 -12.38 4.17 -16.27
C TYR A 407 -10.92 4.63 -16.31
N ILE A 408 -9.98 3.70 -16.10
CA ILE A 408 -8.55 3.99 -16.13
C ILE A 408 -8.05 3.91 -17.57
N LEU A 409 -7.42 5.00 -18.01
CA LEU A 409 -6.81 5.13 -19.34
C LEU A 409 -5.33 4.72 -19.33
N LEU A 410 -4.66 4.88 -18.20
CA LEU A 410 -3.23 4.63 -18.01
C LEU A 410 -2.96 4.40 -16.52
N SER A 411 -2.13 3.41 -16.19
CA SER A 411 -1.59 3.22 -14.83
C SER A 411 -0.14 2.77 -14.91
N GLU A 412 0.76 3.71 -15.16
CA GLU A 412 2.19 3.44 -15.31
C GLU A 412 2.93 3.54 -13.97
N GLY A 413 3.85 2.62 -13.73
CA GLY A 413 4.76 2.63 -12.60
C GLY A 413 6.17 2.20 -12.98
N GLN A 414 7.16 2.73 -12.26
CA GLN A 414 8.54 2.29 -12.35
C GLN A 414 9.12 2.21 -10.94
N THR A 415 9.73 1.08 -10.58
CA THR A 415 10.23 0.86 -9.21
C THR A 415 11.58 1.50 -8.93
N ASP A 416 12.34 1.77 -9.99
CA ASP A 416 13.66 2.39 -9.95
C ASP A 416 14.16 2.75 -11.38
N PRO A 417 15.23 3.55 -11.53
CA PRO A 417 15.65 4.06 -12.84
C PRO A 417 16.06 3.03 -13.90
N THR A 418 16.33 1.77 -13.52
CA THR A 418 16.71 0.71 -14.47
C THR A 418 15.58 -0.28 -14.75
N ALA A 419 14.49 -0.23 -13.99
CA ALA A 419 13.32 -1.07 -14.23
C ALA A 419 12.59 -0.62 -15.51
N ASP A 420 11.98 -1.59 -16.20
CA ASP A 420 11.02 -1.28 -17.25
C ASP A 420 9.80 -0.57 -16.64
N ILE A 421 9.21 0.35 -17.40
CA ILE A 421 7.91 0.92 -17.05
C ILE A 421 6.85 -0.17 -17.19
N ASP A 422 6.03 -0.33 -16.16
CA ASP A 422 4.93 -1.30 -16.07
C ASP A 422 3.60 -0.55 -16.20
N ASP A 423 2.65 -1.06 -17.00
CA ASP A 423 1.27 -0.52 -17.01
C ASP A 423 0.32 -1.52 -16.36
N ASP A 424 -0.22 -1.21 -15.18
CA ASP A 424 -1.06 -2.15 -14.41
C ASP A 424 -2.33 -2.60 -15.17
N ILE A 425 -2.76 -1.88 -16.22
CA ILE A 425 -3.87 -2.29 -17.09
C ILE A 425 -3.40 -3.34 -18.11
N ASP A 426 -2.27 -3.10 -18.78
CA ASP A 426 -1.76 -3.97 -19.85
C ASP A 426 -0.93 -5.15 -19.32
N ASP A 427 -0.19 -4.95 -18.23
CA ASP A 427 0.68 -5.92 -17.58
C ASP A 427 0.00 -6.69 -16.44
N GLY A 428 -1.12 -6.15 -15.94
CA GLY A 428 -2.11 -6.81 -15.10
C GLY A 428 -2.14 -6.36 -13.64
N GLY A 429 -3.18 -6.80 -12.93
CA GLY A 429 -3.39 -6.45 -11.51
C GLY A 429 -4.41 -5.34 -11.26
N LEU A 430 -4.85 -4.61 -12.30
CA LEU A 430 -5.86 -3.56 -12.17
C LEU A 430 -7.00 -3.69 -13.20
N PRO A 431 -8.28 -3.55 -12.80
CA PRO A 431 -9.39 -3.52 -13.76
C PRO A 431 -9.49 -2.18 -14.45
N GLN A 432 -9.73 -2.21 -15.77
CA GLN A 432 -9.84 -1.00 -16.57
C GLN A 432 -11.02 -0.11 -16.17
N TYR A 433 -12.09 -0.69 -15.63
CA TYR A 433 -13.16 0.11 -15.05
C TYR A 433 -13.88 -0.57 -13.90
N ARG A 434 -14.48 0.26 -13.05
CA ARG A 434 -15.43 -0.14 -12.01
C ARG A 434 -16.64 0.78 -12.07
N ALA A 435 -17.82 0.22 -11.84
CA ALA A 435 -19.06 0.97 -11.91
C ALA A 435 -20.04 0.52 -10.84
N ASN A 436 -20.73 1.47 -10.23
CA ASN A 436 -21.76 1.26 -9.24
C ASN A 436 -23.07 1.85 -9.75
N LEU A 437 -24.16 1.10 -9.61
CA LEU A 437 -25.51 1.54 -9.94
C LEU A 437 -26.40 1.31 -8.72
N VAL A 438 -27.05 2.35 -8.21
CA VAL A 438 -27.93 2.28 -7.05
C VAL A 438 -29.31 2.79 -7.45
N LEU A 439 -30.31 1.93 -7.34
CA LEU A 439 -31.71 2.27 -7.50
C LEU A 439 -32.37 2.32 -6.13
N GLY A 440 -32.78 3.50 -5.69
CA GLY A 440 -33.61 3.72 -4.51
C GLY A 440 -35.07 3.90 -4.91
N TYR A 441 -35.97 3.34 -4.12
CA TYR A 441 -37.41 3.53 -4.18
C TYR A 441 -37.89 4.00 -2.81
N TYR A 442 -38.63 5.10 -2.78
CA TYR A 442 -39.11 5.75 -1.56
C TYR A 442 -40.62 5.94 -1.65
N LEU A 443 -41.35 5.46 -0.65
CA LEU A 443 -42.80 5.59 -0.55
C LEU A 443 -43.18 5.76 0.93
N GLU A 444 -43.54 6.99 1.31
CA GLU A 444 -43.89 7.34 2.70
C GLU A 444 -42.81 6.85 3.69
N ASP A 445 -43.18 5.95 4.61
CA ASP A 445 -42.30 5.39 5.62
C ASP A 445 -41.40 4.26 5.10
N PHE A 446 -41.61 3.81 3.87
CA PHE A 446 -40.88 2.69 3.26
C PHE A 446 -39.78 3.17 2.31
N GLU A 447 -38.61 2.55 2.43
CA GLU A 447 -37.52 2.70 1.47
C GLU A 447 -36.97 1.33 1.05
N ALA A 448 -36.58 1.20 -0.21
CA ALA A 448 -35.85 0.05 -0.70
C ALA A 448 -34.74 0.48 -1.65
N THR A 449 -33.56 -0.10 -1.48
CA THR A 449 -32.39 0.20 -2.30
C THR A 449 -31.82 -1.08 -2.88
N LEU A 450 -31.63 -1.09 -4.20
CA LEU A 450 -30.93 -2.13 -4.93
C LEU A 450 -29.63 -1.54 -5.50
N GLY A 451 -28.49 -1.99 -4.99
CA GLY A 451 -27.17 -1.61 -5.46
C GLY A 451 -26.53 -2.72 -6.29
N ALA A 452 -25.96 -2.39 -7.45
CA ALA A 452 -25.09 -3.24 -8.25
C ALA A 452 -23.68 -2.66 -8.26
N TYR A 453 -22.68 -3.47 -7.92
CA TYR A 453 -21.27 -3.09 -7.86
C TYR A 453 -20.49 -3.96 -8.83
N HIS A 454 -20.03 -3.37 -9.91
CA HIS A 454 -19.38 -4.05 -11.02
C HIS A 454 -17.88 -3.77 -11.05
N THR A 455 -17.11 -4.84 -11.20
CA THR A 455 -15.68 -4.80 -11.51
C THR A 455 -15.47 -5.44 -12.87
N ALA A 456 -14.81 -4.71 -13.77
CA ALA A 456 -14.52 -5.20 -15.11
C ALA A 456 -13.59 -6.41 -15.11
N ARG A 457 -13.52 -7.07 -16.26
CA ARG A 457 -12.48 -8.04 -16.57
C ARG A 457 -11.12 -7.36 -16.60
N MET A 458 -10.08 -8.08 -16.26
CA MET A 458 -8.72 -7.56 -16.20
C MET A 458 -7.70 -8.67 -16.44
N HIS A 459 -6.48 -8.32 -16.82
CA HIS A 459 -5.37 -9.27 -16.83
C HIS A 459 -5.05 -9.76 -15.41
N GLY A 460 -4.65 -11.03 -15.29
CA GLY A 460 -4.27 -11.63 -14.01
C GLY A 460 -3.03 -10.99 -13.37
N SER A 461 -2.82 -11.19 -12.07
CA SER A 461 -1.76 -10.56 -11.29
C SER A 461 -0.32 -10.89 -11.72
N SER A 462 -0.10 -11.96 -12.49
CA SER A 462 1.22 -12.32 -13.03
C SER A 462 1.22 -12.39 -14.55
N TYR A 463 0.26 -11.75 -15.19
CA TYR A 463 0.05 -11.77 -16.65
C TYR A 463 1.32 -11.41 -17.43
N LYS A 464 2.00 -10.31 -17.09
CA LYS A 464 3.28 -9.90 -17.70
C LYS A 464 4.33 -11.01 -17.69
N SER A 465 4.50 -11.71 -16.56
CA SER A 465 5.50 -12.78 -16.45
C SER A 465 5.17 -13.97 -17.36
N PHE A 466 3.89 -14.34 -17.47
CA PHE A 466 3.44 -15.40 -18.37
C PHE A 466 3.62 -15.00 -19.85
N LYS A 467 3.25 -13.76 -20.20
CA LYS A 467 3.43 -13.20 -21.55
C LYS A 467 4.90 -13.14 -21.94
N LYS A 468 5.77 -12.70 -21.04
CA LYS A 468 7.22 -12.69 -21.24
C LYS A 468 7.76 -14.11 -21.43
N SER A 469 7.37 -15.06 -20.59
CA SER A 469 7.82 -16.45 -20.70
C SER A 469 7.44 -17.07 -22.05
N ALA A 470 6.20 -16.87 -22.52
CA ALA A 470 5.76 -17.34 -23.83
C ALA A 470 6.55 -16.68 -24.97
N THR A 471 6.77 -15.37 -24.87
CA THR A 471 7.54 -14.60 -25.86
C THR A 471 8.99 -15.08 -25.95
N ASP A 472 9.66 -15.26 -24.82
CA ASP A 472 11.05 -15.74 -24.75
C ASP A 472 11.18 -17.17 -25.30
N ALA A 473 10.13 -17.99 -25.16
CA ALA A 473 10.04 -19.34 -25.74
C ALA A 473 9.62 -19.36 -27.22
N GLY A 474 9.24 -18.22 -27.81
CA GLY A 474 8.71 -18.14 -29.17
C GLY A 474 7.32 -18.78 -29.35
N GLU A 475 6.55 -18.86 -28.26
CA GLU A 475 5.22 -19.46 -28.22
C GLU A 475 4.12 -18.41 -28.45
N ALA A 476 2.97 -18.86 -28.98
CA ALA A 476 1.79 -17.99 -29.08
C ALA A 476 1.18 -17.79 -27.69
N PHE A 477 0.79 -16.55 -27.36
CA PHE A 477 0.21 -16.21 -26.07
C PHE A 477 -1.30 -15.90 -26.23
N ASP A 478 -2.14 -16.65 -25.53
CA ASP A 478 -3.60 -16.41 -25.47
C ASP A 478 -3.91 -15.49 -24.30
N GLU A 479 -4.10 -14.21 -24.59
CA GLU A 479 -4.39 -13.19 -23.58
C GLU A 479 -5.66 -13.52 -22.79
N SER A 480 -6.71 -14.00 -23.47
CA SER A 480 -8.02 -14.27 -22.85
C SER A 480 -7.98 -15.43 -21.85
N ALA A 481 -7.05 -16.36 -22.02
CA ALA A 481 -6.82 -17.45 -21.07
C ALA A 481 -6.13 -17.00 -19.77
N HIS A 482 -5.59 -15.77 -19.75
CA HIS A 482 -4.84 -15.20 -18.63
C HIS A 482 -5.56 -13.98 -18.01
N GLU A 483 -6.84 -13.80 -18.32
CA GLU A 483 -7.70 -12.76 -17.74
C GLU A 483 -8.52 -13.29 -16.54
N VAL A 484 -8.77 -12.40 -15.59
CA VAL A 484 -9.76 -12.57 -14.51
C VAL A 484 -11.10 -12.05 -15.01
N ALA A 485 -12.14 -12.88 -14.98
CA ALA A 485 -13.47 -12.51 -15.41
C ALA A 485 -14.03 -11.29 -14.64
N SER A 486 -15.01 -10.61 -15.22
CA SER A 486 -15.74 -9.53 -14.54
C SER A 486 -16.69 -10.08 -13.47
N MET A 487 -17.07 -9.24 -12.51
CA MET A 487 -17.95 -9.63 -11.40
C MET A 487 -18.92 -8.49 -11.08
N THR A 488 -20.18 -8.85 -10.80
CA THR A 488 -21.18 -7.92 -10.26
C THR A 488 -21.74 -8.45 -8.95
N LYS A 489 -21.62 -7.66 -7.88
CA LYS A 489 -22.30 -7.91 -6.60
C LYS A 489 -23.57 -7.09 -6.51
N TRP A 490 -24.63 -7.70 -5.97
CA TRP A 490 -25.92 -7.05 -5.78
C TRP A 490 -26.24 -6.98 -4.29
N ASN A 491 -26.61 -5.80 -3.81
CA ASN A 491 -27.03 -5.58 -2.43
C ASN A 491 -28.47 -5.08 -2.43
N LEU A 492 -29.31 -5.68 -1.59
CA LEU A 492 -30.69 -5.26 -1.41
C LEU A 492 -30.90 -4.89 0.04
N THR A 493 -31.39 -3.68 0.28
CA THR A 493 -31.72 -3.17 1.60
C THR A 493 -33.14 -2.62 1.59
N ALA A 494 -33.91 -2.86 2.64
CA ALA A 494 -35.24 -2.30 2.84
C ALA A 494 -35.34 -1.72 4.25
N GLY A 495 -35.90 -0.52 4.35
CA GLY A 495 -36.10 0.22 5.60
C GLY A 495 -37.56 0.59 5.79
N TYR A 496 -37.99 0.68 7.05
CA TYR A 496 -39.30 1.18 7.41
C TYR A 496 -39.20 2.07 8.65
N ASN A 497 -39.72 3.29 8.55
CA ASN A 497 -39.89 4.19 9.69
C ASN A 497 -41.16 3.75 10.44
N ILE A 498 -40.98 3.13 11.61
CA ILE A 498 -42.12 2.73 12.46
C ILE A 498 -42.76 3.98 13.07
N THR A 499 -41.92 4.96 13.41
CA THR A 499 -42.27 6.30 13.89
C THR A 499 -41.15 7.26 13.47
N ASP A 500 -41.34 8.56 13.64
CA ASP A 500 -40.30 9.58 13.42
C ASP A 500 -39.01 9.35 14.23
N ALA A 501 -39.09 8.61 15.35
CA ALA A 501 -37.96 8.33 16.23
C ALA A 501 -37.38 6.91 16.08
N ILE A 502 -38.05 6.02 15.34
CA ILE A 502 -37.70 4.59 15.28
C ILE A 502 -37.71 4.11 13.84
N LYS A 503 -36.53 3.70 13.36
CA LYS A 503 -36.33 3.09 12.05
C LYS A 503 -35.83 1.66 12.21
N VAL A 504 -36.37 0.75 11.41
CA VAL A 504 -35.85 -0.63 11.28
C VAL A 504 -35.43 -0.86 9.84
N GLN A 505 -34.26 -1.44 9.66
CA GLN A 505 -33.70 -1.76 8.35
C GLN A 505 -33.21 -3.19 8.32
N ALA A 506 -33.47 -3.89 7.22
CA ALA A 506 -32.91 -5.21 6.97
C ALA A 506 -32.37 -5.27 5.55
N GLY A 507 -31.36 -6.10 5.35
CA GLY A 507 -30.79 -6.25 4.02
C GLY A 507 -29.97 -7.51 3.83
N VAL A 508 -29.61 -7.72 2.58
CA VAL A 508 -28.73 -8.77 2.12
C VAL A 508 -27.65 -8.16 1.24
N ILE A 509 -26.41 -8.29 1.70
CA ILE A 509 -25.22 -7.95 0.96
C ILE A 509 -24.82 -9.17 0.15
N ASN A 510 -24.41 -8.96 -1.10
CA ASN A 510 -24.08 -10.03 -2.04
C ASN A 510 -25.23 -11.05 -2.20
N LEU A 511 -26.39 -10.55 -2.60
CA LEU A 511 -27.66 -11.26 -2.79
C LEU A 511 -27.53 -12.57 -3.56
N PHE A 512 -26.63 -12.65 -4.54
CA PHE A 512 -26.41 -13.84 -5.36
C PHE A 512 -25.25 -14.71 -4.90
N ASP A 513 -24.62 -14.39 -3.76
CA ASP A 513 -23.46 -15.10 -3.22
C ASP A 513 -22.29 -15.21 -4.23
N ALA A 514 -22.03 -14.11 -4.95
CA ALA A 514 -20.94 -14.04 -5.92
C ALA A 514 -19.58 -14.00 -5.19
N GLY A 515 -18.76 -15.02 -5.41
CA GLY A 515 -17.38 -15.09 -4.93
C GLY A 515 -16.38 -14.37 -5.86
N PRO A 516 -15.11 -14.23 -5.43
CA PRO A 516 -14.05 -13.70 -6.28
C PRO A 516 -13.82 -14.61 -7.50
N ASN A 517 -13.51 -14.01 -8.65
CA ASN A 517 -13.14 -14.77 -9.84
C ASN A 517 -11.72 -15.33 -9.70
N PHE A 518 -11.52 -16.54 -10.20
CA PHE A 518 -10.22 -17.20 -10.24
C PHE A 518 -9.26 -16.43 -11.15
N ASP A 519 -8.01 -16.30 -10.68
CA ASP A 519 -6.91 -15.75 -11.47
C ASP A 519 -6.02 -16.89 -11.99
N PRO A 520 -6.03 -17.15 -13.30
CA PRO A 520 -5.23 -18.22 -13.91
C PRO A 520 -3.72 -17.99 -13.81
N THR A 521 -3.28 -16.77 -13.53
CA THR A 521 -1.86 -16.38 -13.42
C THR A 521 -1.37 -16.37 -11.98
N ALA A 522 -2.28 -16.39 -11.00
CA ALA A 522 -1.91 -16.31 -9.58
C ALA A 522 -1.22 -17.62 -9.13
N THR A 523 0.07 -17.51 -8.80
CA THR A 523 0.92 -18.66 -8.44
C THR A 523 0.75 -19.14 -7.00
N SER A 524 -0.02 -18.42 -6.18
CA SER A 524 -0.22 -18.76 -4.77
C SER A 524 -1.68 -18.66 -4.34
N TRP A 525 -2.06 -19.53 -3.40
CA TRP A 525 -3.36 -19.47 -2.76
C TRP A 525 -3.60 -18.07 -2.14
N PRO A 526 -4.80 -17.47 -2.29
CA PRO A 526 -6.06 -18.08 -2.71
C PRO A 526 -6.39 -18.01 -4.22
N HIS A 527 -5.42 -17.76 -5.10
CA HIS A 527 -5.60 -17.74 -6.57
C HIS A 527 -6.69 -16.77 -7.07
N TYR A 528 -6.78 -15.60 -6.43
CA TYR A 528 -7.54 -14.46 -6.92
C TYR A 528 -6.86 -13.16 -6.48
N PRO A 529 -7.09 -12.02 -7.15
CA PRO A 529 -6.45 -10.75 -6.84
C PRO A 529 -7.12 -10.11 -5.63
N ARG A 530 -6.50 -10.31 -4.45
CA ARG A 530 -7.00 -9.86 -3.14
C ARG A 530 -7.09 -8.34 -2.99
N GLY A 531 -6.35 -7.57 -3.80
CA GLY A 531 -6.46 -6.10 -3.83
C GLY A 531 -7.76 -5.61 -4.46
N VAL A 532 -8.37 -6.41 -5.34
CA VAL A 532 -9.56 -6.04 -6.11
C VAL A 532 -10.82 -6.73 -5.57
N TYR A 533 -10.69 -7.98 -5.13
CA TYR A 533 -11.81 -8.81 -4.69
C TYR A 533 -11.70 -9.23 -3.22
N ASN A 534 -12.86 -9.39 -2.57
CA ASN A 534 -12.96 -10.03 -1.26
C ASN A 534 -13.71 -11.36 -1.35
N ALA A 535 -13.37 -12.28 -0.45
CA ALA A 535 -13.97 -13.62 -0.36
C ALA A 535 -15.27 -13.65 0.48
N ARG A 536 -15.88 -12.50 0.79
CA ARG A 536 -17.13 -12.48 1.55
C ARG A 536 -18.30 -12.87 0.66
N GLY A 537 -19.00 -13.93 1.09
CA GLY A 537 -20.23 -14.41 0.48
C GLY A 537 -21.43 -13.54 0.87
N ARG A 538 -22.62 -14.16 0.87
CA ARG A 538 -23.87 -13.53 1.25
C ARG A 538 -23.93 -13.21 2.75
N GLU A 539 -24.26 -11.97 3.07
CA GLU A 539 -24.40 -11.51 4.46
C GLU A 539 -25.80 -10.91 4.67
N PHE A 540 -26.50 -11.37 5.71
CA PHE A 540 -27.79 -10.80 6.12
C PHE A 540 -27.56 -9.90 7.33
N PHE A 541 -28.29 -8.79 7.39
CA PHE A 541 -28.24 -7.89 8.55
C PHE A 541 -29.64 -7.37 8.92
N LEU A 542 -29.74 -6.95 10.18
CA LEU A 542 -30.87 -6.24 10.76
C LEU A 542 -30.31 -5.12 11.63
N GLU A 543 -30.82 -3.91 11.42
CA GLU A 543 -30.45 -2.71 12.13
C GLU A 543 -31.70 -2.02 12.70
N GLY A 544 -31.56 -1.44 13.89
CA GLY A 544 -32.59 -0.63 14.52
C GLY A 544 -31.98 0.66 15.03
N GLU A 545 -32.55 1.78 14.62
CA GLU A 545 -32.15 3.12 15.04
C GLU A 545 -33.24 3.72 15.93
N VAL A 546 -32.83 4.33 17.05
CA VAL A 546 -33.72 5.05 17.96
C VAL A 546 -33.10 6.41 18.28
N GLN A 547 -33.78 7.47 17.86
CA GLN A 547 -33.40 8.85 18.18
C GLN A 547 -34.22 9.33 19.39
N PHE A 548 -33.57 10.04 20.32
CA PHE A 548 -34.17 10.50 21.58
C PHE A 548 -34.09 12.02 21.75
#